data_AF-A0A4D4K6C6-F1
#
_entry.id   AF-A0A4D4K6C6-F1
#
_cell.length_a   1.000
_cell.length_b   1.000
_cell.length_c   1.000
_cell.angle_alpha   90.00
_cell.angle_beta   90.00
_cell.angle_gamma   90.00
#
_symmetry.space_group_name_H-M   'P 1'
#
loop_
_entity.id
_entity.type
_entity.pdbx_description
1 polymer ?
#
loop_
_entity_poly.entity_id
_entity_poly.type
_entity_poly.pdbx_seq_one_letter_code
_entity_poly.pdbx_strand_id
1 'polypeptide(L)'
;MAENTHAAQHDPLRYEESRTMTEKVAVLGTGKIGEALLSGMIRGGWSPSDLLVTARRPERAEELRSRHGVEAVSNAEAAKSADTLILTVKPQDMGALLDELAPHVPADRLVISGAAGIPPPSSRRAWPPAPRSSV
;
A
#
# COMPACT_ATOMS: atom_id res chain seq x y z
N MET A 1 51.08 21.36 16.71
CA MET A 1 50.62 20.51 17.83
C MET A 1 49.19 20.95 18.11
N ALA A 2 48.22 20.15 17.63
CA ALA A 2 47.34 19.32 18.47
C ALA A 2 46.45 20.23 19.37
N GLU A 3 45.12 20.25 19.29
CA GLU A 3 44.20 19.12 19.30
C GLU A 3 42.77 19.56 18.88
N ASN A 4 42.04 18.60 18.32
CA ASN A 4 40.58 18.57 18.15
C ASN A 4 39.85 18.73 19.50
N THR A 5 38.58 19.18 19.50
CA THR A 5 37.44 18.30 19.87
C THR A 5 36.10 19.04 20.02
N HIS A 6 35.11 18.50 19.29
CA HIS A 6 33.66 18.50 19.53
C HIS A 6 32.86 19.80 19.43
N ALA A 7 32.10 19.91 18.34
CA ALA A 7 30.65 19.81 18.46
C ALA A 7 30.11 19.08 17.23
N ALA A 8 29.39 17.99 17.48
CA ALA A 8 28.78 17.12 16.49
C ALA A 8 27.95 17.93 15.48
N GLN A 9 28.41 17.95 14.25
CA GLN A 9 27.61 18.34 13.10
C GLN A 9 26.56 17.24 12.93
N HIS A 10 25.31 17.58 13.22
CA HIS A 10 24.17 16.83 12.72
C HIS A 10 24.31 16.75 11.20
N ASP A 11 24.52 15.55 10.68
CA ASP A 11 24.54 15.28 9.23
C ASP A 11 23.08 15.22 8.74
N PRO A 12 22.61 16.20 7.95
CA PRO A 12 21.25 16.23 7.43
C PRO A 12 21.06 15.31 6.20
N LEU A 13 22.02 14.46 5.84
CA LEU A 13 22.02 13.70 4.58
C LEU A 13 22.03 12.17 4.76
N ARG A 14 21.06 11.61 5.49
CA ARG A 14 20.69 10.18 5.39
C ARG A 14 19.23 9.94 5.02
N TYR A 15 18.69 10.77 4.14
CA TYR A 15 17.61 10.35 3.24
C TYR A 15 18.24 10.00 1.88
N GLU A 16 19.21 9.07 1.90
CA GLU A 16 19.75 8.48 0.68
C GLU A 16 18.70 7.53 0.11
N GLU A 17 17.93 8.06 -0.84
CA GLU A 17 17.60 7.36 -2.08
C GLU A 17 16.89 5.98 -1.96
N SER A 18 15.59 5.98 -1.66
CA SER A 18 14.69 4.91 -2.15
C SER A 18 13.82 5.39 -3.30
N ARG A 19 14.43 6.12 -4.24
CA ARG A 19 13.83 6.35 -5.56
C ARG A 19 14.67 5.61 -6.59
N THR A 20 14.46 4.30 -6.71
CA THR A 20 14.36 3.56 -7.97
C THR A 20 13.91 2.12 -7.64
N MET A 21 12.67 1.98 -7.17
CA MET A 21 11.91 0.77 -7.48
C MET A 21 10.60 1.26 -8.09
N THR A 22 10.22 0.68 -9.23
CA THR A 22 8.87 0.81 -9.75
C THR A 22 7.95 0.06 -8.80
N GLU A 23 7.60 0.69 -7.67
CA GLU A 23 6.73 0.10 -6.67
C GLU A 23 5.31 0.05 -7.21
N LYS A 24 4.74 -1.15 -7.29
CA LYS A 24 3.32 -1.33 -7.60
C LYS A 24 2.50 -1.17 -6.33
N VAL A 25 1.51 -0.28 -6.38
CA VAL A 25 0.58 -0.05 -5.27
C VAL A 25 -0.80 -0.51 -5.66
N ALA A 26 -1.42 -1.36 -4.83
CA ALA A 26 -2.82 -1.73 -4.98
C ALA A 26 -3.70 -1.02 -3.96
N VAL A 27 -4.77 -0.37 -4.42
CA VAL A 27 -5.82 0.19 -3.56
C VAL A 27 -7.01 -0.76 -3.55
N LEU A 28 -7.18 -1.47 -2.44
CA LEU A 28 -8.25 -2.44 -2.24
C LEU A 28 -9.45 -1.78 -1.58
N GLY A 29 -10.57 -1.72 -2.29
CA GLY A 29 -11.77 -1.01 -1.84
C GLY A 29 -11.87 0.42 -2.36
N THR A 30 -12.01 0.60 -3.68
CA THR A 30 -12.18 1.92 -4.34
C THR A 30 -13.60 2.50 -4.21
N GLY A 31 -14.07 2.63 -2.96
CA GLY A 31 -15.16 3.53 -2.59
C GLY A 31 -14.71 5.00 -2.60
N LYS A 32 -15.39 5.87 -1.85
CA LYS A 32 -15.06 7.31 -1.79
C LYS A 32 -13.61 7.57 -1.33
N ILE A 33 -13.19 6.93 -0.24
CA ILE A 33 -11.83 7.12 0.33
C ILE A 33 -10.78 6.52 -0.60
N GLY A 34 -10.97 5.27 -1.05
CA GLY A 34 -10.02 4.62 -1.95
C GLY A 34 -9.84 5.38 -3.28
N GLU A 35 -10.91 5.91 -3.87
CA GLU A 35 -10.78 6.74 -5.09
C GLU A 35 -10.13 8.09 -4.81
N ALA A 36 -10.44 8.74 -3.68
CA ALA A 36 -9.80 9.99 -3.31
C ALA A 36 -8.29 9.82 -3.15
N LEU A 37 -7.87 8.72 -2.51
CA LEU A 37 -6.46 8.36 -2.39
C LEU A 37 -5.82 8.08 -3.75
N LEU A 38 -6.44 7.24 -4.57
CA LEU A 38 -5.98 6.92 -5.92
C LEU A 38 -5.78 8.20 -6.75
N SER A 39 -6.78 9.09 -6.75
CA SER A 39 -6.72 10.35 -7.47
C SER A 39 -5.64 11.27 -6.91
N GLY A 40 -5.43 11.28 -5.60
CA GLY A 40 -4.33 11.99 -4.95
C GLY A 40 -2.96 11.48 -5.38
N MET A 41 -2.77 10.17 -5.47
CA MET A 41 -1.52 9.55 -5.93
C MET A 41 -1.20 9.93 -7.38
N ILE A 42 -2.19 9.83 -8.27
CA ILE A 42 -2.03 10.23 -9.69
C ILE A 42 -1.68 11.71 -9.80
N ARG A 43 -2.37 12.58 -9.05
CA ARG A 43 -2.04 14.02 -8.99
C ARG A 43 -0.65 14.29 -8.40
N GLY A 44 -0.18 13.41 -7.51
CA GLY A 44 1.16 13.43 -6.94
C GLY A 44 2.26 12.93 -7.89
N GLY A 45 1.92 12.52 -9.12
CA GLY A 45 2.87 12.11 -10.14
C GLY A 45 3.08 10.60 -10.27
N TRP A 46 2.27 9.78 -9.61
CA TRP A 46 2.30 8.33 -9.81
C TRP A 46 1.75 7.97 -11.20
N SER A 47 2.44 7.06 -11.90
CA SER A 47 1.95 6.53 -13.17
C SER A 47 0.75 5.60 -12.93
N PRO A 48 -0.35 5.72 -13.71
CA PRO A 48 -1.46 4.76 -13.64
C PRO A 48 -1.06 3.30 -13.87
N SER A 49 0.04 3.05 -14.58
CA SER A 49 0.61 1.70 -14.80
C SER A 49 1.13 1.04 -13.53
N ASP A 50 1.47 1.85 -12.53
CA ASP A 50 2.05 1.39 -11.26
C ASP A 50 0.96 1.24 -10.19
N LEU A 51 -0.30 1.56 -10.55
CA LEU A 51 -1.45 1.56 -9.65
C LEU A 51 -2.45 0.49 -10.06
N LEU A 52 -2.72 -0.42 -9.14
CA LEU A 52 -3.78 -1.42 -9.25
C LEU A 52 -4.96 -1.02 -8.37
N VAL A 53 -6.17 -1.35 -8.80
CA VAL A 53 -7.38 -1.14 -7.98
C VAL A 53 -8.22 -2.41 -7.91
N THR A 54 -8.91 -2.58 -6.79
CA THR A 54 -9.95 -3.61 -6.67
C THR A 54 -11.30 -2.98 -6.35
N ALA A 55 -12.33 -3.44 -7.05
CA ALA A 55 -13.70 -3.01 -6.88
C ALA A 55 -14.63 -4.23 -6.91
N ARG A 56 -15.55 -4.31 -5.95
CA ARG A 56 -16.54 -5.41 -5.87
C ARG A 56 -17.49 -5.46 -7.07
N ARG A 57 -17.78 -4.29 -7.66
CA ARG A 57 -18.77 -4.12 -8.71
C ARG A 57 -18.06 -3.93 -10.06
N PRO A 58 -18.36 -4.73 -11.10
CA PRO A 58 -17.71 -4.63 -12.41
C PRO A 58 -17.85 -3.24 -13.05
N GLU A 59 -19.02 -2.62 -12.94
CA GLU A 59 -19.27 -1.27 -13.46
C GLU A 59 -18.33 -0.25 -12.83
N ARG A 60 -18.01 -0.43 -11.54
CA ARG A 60 -17.09 0.45 -10.82
C ARG A 60 -15.65 0.23 -11.24
N ALA A 61 -15.25 -1.01 -11.51
CA ALA A 61 -13.93 -1.31 -12.05
C ALA A 61 -13.72 -0.62 -13.41
N GLU A 62 -14.74 -0.65 -14.26
CA GLU A 62 -14.69 -0.01 -15.58
C GLU A 62 -14.66 1.52 -15.49
N GLU A 63 -15.44 2.12 -14.58
CA GLU A 63 -15.37 3.56 -14.30
C GLU A 63 -13.95 3.99 -13.90
N LEU A 64 -13.27 3.20 -13.05
CA LEU A 64 -11.92 3.53 -12.57
C LEU A 64 -10.89 3.43 -13.69
N ARG A 65 -10.98 2.39 -14.52
CA ARG A 65 -10.15 2.24 -15.73
C ARG A 65 -10.33 3.44 -16.66
N SER A 66 -11.57 3.75 -17.00
CA SER A 66 -11.92 4.83 -17.93
C SER A 66 -11.50 6.21 -17.40
N ARG A 67 -11.68 6.48 -16.10
CA ARG A 67 -11.43 7.81 -15.51
C ARG A 67 -9.97 8.06 -15.15
N HIS A 68 -9.26 7.04 -14.70
CA HIS A 68 -7.93 7.18 -14.11
C HIS A 68 -6.83 6.44 -14.89
N GLY A 69 -7.19 5.61 -15.88
CA GLY A 69 -6.23 4.85 -16.68
C GLY A 69 -5.55 3.70 -15.93
N VAL A 70 -6.09 3.31 -14.77
CA VAL A 70 -5.53 2.30 -13.88
C VAL A 70 -6.03 0.91 -14.22
N GLU A 71 -5.30 -0.12 -13.82
CA GLU A 71 -5.74 -1.50 -14.00
C GLU A 71 -6.62 -1.95 -12.83
N ALA A 72 -7.77 -2.53 -13.15
CA ALA A 72 -8.66 -3.15 -12.15
C ALA A 72 -8.49 -4.66 -12.16
N VAL A 73 -8.13 -5.24 -11.01
CA VAL A 73 -7.78 -6.66 -10.84
C VAL A 73 -8.56 -7.28 -9.67
N SER A 74 -8.45 -8.60 -9.49
CA SER A 74 -8.98 -9.28 -8.31
C SER A 74 -8.14 -8.98 -7.07
N ASN A 75 -8.69 -9.21 -5.86
CA ASN A 75 -7.93 -9.05 -4.62
C ASN A 75 -6.72 -9.98 -4.57
N ALA A 76 -6.87 -11.21 -5.06
CA ALA A 76 -5.77 -12.18 -5.14
C ALA A 76 -4.64 -11.72 -6.07
N GLU A 77 -4.97 -11.17 -7.24
CA GLU A 77 -3.95 -10.68 -8.16
C GLU A 77 -3.27 -9.40 -7.65
N ALA A 78 -4.02 -8.51 -7.00
CA ALA A 78 -3.46 -7.37 -6.29
C ALA A 78 -2.46 -7.81 -5.20
N ALA A 79 -2.83 -8.81 -4.39
CA ALA A 79 -1.97 -9.34 -3.32
C ALA A 79 -0.63 -9.88 -3.81
N LYS A 80 -0.64 -10.56 -4.97
CA LYS A 80 0.56 -11.13 -5.58
C LYS A 80 1.44 -10.07 -6.25
N SER A 81 0.81 -9.12 -6.95
CA SER A 81 1.48 -8.25 -7.92
C SER A 81 1.91 -6.91 -7.36
N ALA A 82 1.28 -6.42 -6.29
CA ALA A 82 1.62 -5.14 -5.69
C ALA A 82 2.56 -5.30 -4.50
N ASP A 83 3.54 -4.41 -4.40
CA ASP A 83 4.50 -4.33 -3.29
C ASP A 83 3.84 -3.74 -2.04
N THR A 84 2.92 -2.79 -2.25
CA THR A 84 2.13 -2.17 -1.19
C THR A 84 0.64 -2.37 -1.41
N LEU A 85 -0.07 -2.84 -0.37
CA LEU A 85 -1.52 -3.01 -0.35
C LEU A 85 -2.15 -1.97 0.57
N ILE A 86 -3.02 -1.12 0.01
CA ILE A 86 -3.77 -0.12 0.75
C ILE A 86 -5.22 -0.55 0.89
N LEU A 87 -5.61 -0.94 2.10
CA LEU A 87 -6.93 -1.46 2.41
C LEU A 87 -7.86 -0.30 2.82
N THR A 88 -8.85 -0.01 1.98
CA THR A 88 -9.82 1.09 2.15
C THR A 88 -11.27 0.59 2.12
N VAL A 89 -11.48 -0.69 2.39
CA VAL A 89 -12.80 -1.28 2.58
C VAL A 89 -13.47 -0.83 3.89
N LYS A 90 -14.78 -1.00 3.97
CA LYS A 90 -15.53 -0.70 5.19
C LYS A 90 -15.14 -1.67 6.31
N PRO A 91 -15.27 -1.29 7.61
CA PRO A 91 -14.86 -2.16 8.71
C PRO A 91 -15.47 -3.56 8.71
N GLN A 92 -16.76 -3.66 8.39
CA GLN A 92 -17.46 -4.94 8.28
C GLN A 92 -16.93 -5.85 7.16
N ASP A 93 -16.32 -5.27 6.12
CA ASP A 93 -15.78 -6.01 4.97
C ASP A 93 -14.31 -6.43 5.21
N MET A 94 -13.62 -5.85 6.20
CA MET A 94 -12.18 -6.04 6.42
C MET A 94 -11.84 -7.49 6.76
N GLY A 95 -12.62 -8.16 7.63
CA GLY A 95 -12.35 -9.53 8.03
C GLY A 95 -12.34 -10.50 6.85
N ALA A 96 -13.37 -10.42 6.00
CA ALA A 96 -13.49 -11.24 4.80
C ALA A 96 -12.38 -10.95 3.79
N LEU A 97 -12.02 -9.67 3.60
CA LEU A 97 -10.91 -9.28 2.73
C LEU A 97 -9.59 -9.87 3.23
N LEU A 98 -9.29 -9.78 4.52
CA LEU A 98 -8.04 -10.30 5.07
C LEU A 98 -7.96 -11.83 4.93
N ASP A 99 -9.07 -12.54 5.11
CA ASP A 99 -9.12 -14.00 4.93
C ASP A 99 -8.91 -14.39 3.46
N GLU A 100 -9.39 -13.58 2.51
CA GLU A 100 -9.13 -13.74 1.08
C GLU A 100 -7.67 -13.44 0.70
N LEU A 101 -7.07 -12.43 1.33
CA LEU A 101 -5.70 -11.99 1.02
C LEU A 101 -4.62 -12.88 1.67
N ALA A 102 -4.86 -13.39 2.88
CA ALA A 102 -3.90 -14.17 3.65
C ALA A 102 -3.14 -15.27 2.88
N PRO A 103 -3.78 -16.10 2.01
CA PRO A 103 -3.05 -17.11 1.24
C PRO A 103 -2.21 -16.56 0.07
N HIS A 104 -2.34 -15.27 -0.26
CA HIS A 104 -1.74 -14.66 -1.45
C HIS A 104 -0.73 -13.55 -1.13
N VAL A 105 -0.69 -13.07 0.11
CA VAL A 105 0.22 -12.01 0.54
C VAL A 105 1.54 -12.62 1.02
N PRO A 106 2.66 -12.40 0.31
CA PRO A 106 3.96 -12.78 0.82
C PRO A 106 4.35 -11.93 2.04
N ALA A 107 5.18 -12.49 2.92
CA ALA A 107 5.49 -11.92 4.23
C ALA A 107 6.28 -10.60 4.18
N ASP A 108 6.79 -10.21 3.01
CA ASP A 108 7.56 -8.99 2.77
C ASP A 108 6.68 -7.79 2.37
N ARG A 109 5.37 -7.97 2.16
CA ARG A 109 4.50 -6.90 1.65
C ARG A 109 4.06 -5.92 2.72
N LEU A 110 4.10 -4.64 2.35
CA LEU A 110 3.59 -3.56 3.19
C LEU A 110 2.07 -3.48 3.05
N VAL A 111 1.37 -3.61 4.17
CA VAL A 111 -0.10 -3.48 4.20
C VAL A 111 -0.51 -2.30 5.08
N ILE A 112 -1.16 -1.32 4.45
CA ILE A 112 -1.63 -0.09 5.07
C ILE A 112 -3.16 -0.17 5.18
N SER A 113 -3.69 -0.05 6.39
CA SER A 113 -5.14 0.01 6.63
C SER A 113 -5.58 1.47 6.77
N GLY A 114 -6.46 1.93 5.88
CA GLY A 114 -7.08 3.26 5.94
C GLY A 114 -8.33 3.33 6.82
N ALA A 115 -8.70 2.24 7.49
CA ALA A 115 -9.89 2.18 8.33
C ALA A 115 -9.59 2.65 9.76
N ALA A 116 -10.11 3.81 10.14
CA ALA A 116 -10.04 4.28 11.52
C ALA A 116 -10.81 3.33 12.46
N GLY A 117 -10.19 2.93 13.58
CA GLY A 117 -10.83 2.12 14.63
C GLY A 117 -10.80 0.60 14.42
N ILE A 118 -10.08 0.10 13.41
CA ILE A 118 -9.85 -1.35 13.25
C ILE A 118 -8.39 -1.66 13.64
N PRO A 119 -8.15 -2.72 14.43
CA PRO A 119 -6.80 -3.23 14.65
C PRO A 119 -6.09 -3.50 13.32
N PRO A 120 -4.76 -3.28 13.23
CA PRO A 120 -4.02 -3.56 12.02
C PRO A 120 -4.13 -5.04 11.63
N PRO A 121 -3.99 -5.39 10.34
CA PRO A 121 -4.06 -6.78 9.85
C PRO A 121 -3.20 -7.77 10.65
N SER A 122 -2.04 -7.32 11.12
CA SER A 122 -1.09 -8.07 11.95
C SER A 122 -1.65 -8.59 13.27
N SER A 123 -2.79 -8.07 13.73
CA SER A 123 -3.48 -8.58 14.92
C SER A 123 -4.23 -9.90 14.68
N ARG A 124 -4.46 -10.30 13.41
CA ARG A 124 -5.20 -11.51 13.08
C ARG A 124 -4.27 -12.72 13.05
N ARG A 125 -4.67 -13.82 13.71
CA ARG A 125 -3.87 -15.05 13.83
C ARG A 125 -3.50 -15.70 12.47
N ALA A 126 -4.34 -15.50 11.45
CA ALA A 126 -4.13 -16.05 10.11
C ALA A 126 -3.26 -15.16 9.20
N TRP A 127 -2.90 -13.95 9.65
CA TRP A 127 -2.12 -13.01 8.85
C TRP A 127 -0.61 -13.29 8.97
N PRO A 128 0.17 -13.21 7.88
CA PRO A 128 1.61 -13.39 7.96
C PRO A 128 2.26 -12.36 8.90
N PRO A 129 3.30 -12.75 9.67
CA PRO A 129 4.00 -11.81 10.53
C PRO A 129 4.66 -10.71 9.68
N ALA A 130 4.65 -9.47 10.18
CA ALA A 130 5.31 -8.36 9.51
C ALA A 130 6.81 -8.65 9.32
N PRO A 131 7.41 -8.19 8.20
CA PRO A 131 8.84 -8.38 7.98
C PRO A 131 9.60 -7.70 9.12
N ARG A 132 10.47 -8.47 9.79
CA ARG A 132 11.38 -7.91 10.79
C ARG A 132 12.49 -7.21 10.04
N SER A 133 12.56 -5.89 10.11
CA SER A 133 13.76 -5.17 9.68
C SER A 133 14.93 -5.69 10.50
N SER A 134 15.86 -6.37 9.84
CA SER A 134 17.13 -6.74 10.47
C SER A 134 17.97 -5.47 10.47
N VAL A 135 18.02 -4.79 11.61
CA VAL A 135 19.04 -3.76 11.88
C VAL A 135 20.35 -4.41 12.26
#